data_AF-A0A521T6G3-F1
#
_entry.id   AF-A0A521T6G3-F1
#
_cell.length_a   1.000
_cell.length_b   1.000
_cell.length_c   1.000
_cell.angle_alpha   90.00
_cell.angle_beta   90.00
_cell.angle_gamma   90.00
#
_symmetry.space_group_name_H-M   'P 1'
#
loop_
_entity.id
_entity.type
_entity.pdbx_description
1 polymer ?
#
loop_
_entity_poly.entity_id
_entity_poly.type
_entity_poly.pdbx_seq_one_letter_code
_entity_poly.pdbx_strand_id
1 'polypeptide(L)'
;MTCTGTSSLTKTPSRGPVLSTDPLRAVPGARVAIRAAHLPLPIAGLPHVLVGEKDARVVAASPHGVTIVVPADAEPGRQTVRIDEMPGASGELIVGATLATDLHQVDSPVFDREGRLYATRSGSRDAKPQVPLFRIGLDRVKTPIAVDIGNPTSLAIGPDGWLYVSSRFDGNVYRLPLDDDTPDVERYATELGVATGLAFSPDGDLFVGDRSGTIFRVRPDRQVETYATLPASVAAFHLAFGPDECLYVAAPTLATHDAIYRISPERLVDVVSDKFGRPQGIAFDAVGNFFVVDALAGASGLFKLDVTIDVPEPELVVAAPSLIGVAFEPVSAVRLRQGSGGRDESQRVALVSNDTVWKLDGMLTDSLENA
;
A
#
# COMPACT_ATOMS: atom_id res chain seq x y z
N MET A 1 14.01 -68.26 29.29
CA MET A 1 14.31 -67.06 28.49
C MET A 1 13.13 -66.12 28.60
N THR A 2 13.21 -65.13 29.49
CA THR A 2 12.21 -64.08 29.66
C THR A 2 12.69 -62.84 28.93
N CYS A 3 11.96 -62.43 27.89
CA CYS A 3 12.26 -61.24 27.10
C CYS A 3 11.51 -60.04 27.71
N THR A 4 12.24 -59.10 28.31
CA THR A 4 11.71 -57.80 28.74
C THR A 4 11.95 -56.79 27.62
N GLY A 5 10.91 -56.49 26.83
CA GLY A 5 10.91 -55.38 25.89
C GLY A 5 10.31 -54.13 26.53
N THR A 6 11.14 -53.16 26.89
CA THR A 6 10.69 -51.80 27.22
C THR A 6 10.42 -51.04 25.92
N SER A 7 9.15 -50.81 25.60
CA SER A 7 8.73 -49.91 24.52
C SER A 7 8.80 -48.47 25.03
N SER A 8 9.85 -47.73 24.63
CA SER A 8 9.89 -46.28 24.79
C SER A 8 8.99 -45.63 23.73
N LEU A 9 7.79 -45.21 24.14
CA LEU A 9 6.94 -44.34 23.34
C LEU A 9 7.58 -42.95 23.28
N THR A 10 8.22 -42.61 22.16
CA THR A 10 8.54 -41.23 21.81
C THR A 10 7.23 -40.47 21.64
N LYS A 11 6.85 -39.73 22.68
CA LYS A 11 5.71 -38.82 22.65
C LYS A 11 6.04 -37.73 21.62
N THR A 12 5.44 -37.81 20.43
CA THR A 12 5.46 -36.70 19.48
C THR A 12 4.97 -35.46 20.23
N PRO A 13 5.71 -34.34 20.26
CA PRO A 13 5.25 -33.16 20.97
C PRO A 13 3.90 -32.75 20.37
N SER A 14 2.85 -32.78 21.19
CA SER A 14 1.55 -32.27 20.80
C SER A 14 1.73 -30.80 20.42
N ARG A 15 1.48 -30.44 19.16
CA ARG A 15 1.38 -29.03 18.76
C ARG A 15 0.38 -28.36 19.70
N GLY A 16 0.81 -27.28 20.38
CA GLY A 16 -0.08 -26.52 21.24
C GLY A 16 -1.20 -25.83 20.42
N PRO A 17 -2.13 -25.12 21.09
CA PRO A 17 -3.24 -24.46 20.43
C PRO A 17 -2.73 -23.47 19.36
N VAL A 18 -3.34 -23.46 18.18
CA VAL A 18 -2.98 -22.50 17.12
C VAL A 18 -3.67 -21.17 17.39
N LEU A 19 -2.89 -20.09 17.40
CA LEU A 19 -3.41 -18.72 17.41
C LEU A 19 -3.59 -18.25 15.96
N SER A 20 -4.69 -17.56 15.66
CA SER A 20 -4.91 -16.98 14.34
C SER A 20 -4.74 -15.47 14.38
N THR A 21 -3.98 -14.92 13.46
CA THR A 21 -3.78 -13.47 13.30
C THR A 21 -4.67 -12.93 12.19
N ASP A 22 -5.24 -11.77 12.44
CA ASP A 22 -6.24 -11.15 11.56
C ASP A 22 -6.04 -9.62 11.56
N PRO A 23 -5.48 -9.05 10.48
CA PRO A 23 -4.92 -9.73 9.29
C PRO A 23 -3.58 -10.44 9.59
N LEU A 24 -3.16 -11.32 8.67
CA LEU A 24 -1.86 -12.03 8.74
C LEU A 24 -0.65 -11.12 8.51
N ARG A 25 -0.84 -9.97 7.82
CA ARG A 25 0.23 -9.03 7.47
C ARG A 25 0.02 -7.71 8.18
N ALA A 26 1.12 -7.12 8.64
CA ALA A 26 1.09 -5.79 9.24
C ALA A 26 2.42 -5.06 9.09
N VAL A 27 2.42 -3.74 9.29
CA VAL A 27 3.66 -2.97 9.50
C VAL A 27 3.81 -2.57 10.97
N PRO A 28 5.02 -2.22 11.44
CA PRO A 28 5.22 -1.73 12.81
C PRO A 28 4.24 -0.62 13.20
N GLY A 29 3.72 -0.67 14.44
CA GLY A 29 2.72 0.26 14.95
C GLY A 29 1.27 -0.04 14.57
N ALA A 30 1.02 -1.01 13.68
CA ALA A 30 -0.32 -1.44 13.33
C ALA A 30 -1.06 -2.12 14.49
N ARG A 31 -2.39 -2.07 14.48
CA ARG A 31 -3.23 -2.87 15.38
C ARG A 31 -3.61 -4.19 14.70
N VAL A 32 -3.37 -5.31 15.37
CA VAL A 32 -3.68 -6.66 14.84
C VAL A 32 -4.45 -7.45 15.89
N ALA A 33 -5.49 -8.17 15.46
CA ALA A 33 -6.19 -9.10 16.31
C ALA A 33 -5.49 -10.46 16.32
N ILE A 34 -5.25 -11.00 17.51
CA ILE A 34 -4.75 -12.35 17.76
C ILE A 34 -5.89 -13.12 18.41
N ARG A 35 -6.55 -13.98 17.64
CA ARG A 35 -7.67 -14.78 18.13
C ARG A 35 -7.15 -16.06 18.78
N ALA A 36 -7.75 -16.41 19.89
CA ALA A 36 -7.41 -17.58 20.68
C ALA A 36 -8.69 -18.23 21.22
N ALA A 37 -8.73 -19.56 21.23
CA ALA A 37 -9.79 -20.28 21.91
C ALA A 37 -9.52 -20.28 23.42
N HIS A 38 -10.42 -19.67 24.21
CA HIS A 38 -10.38 -19.66 25.67
C HIS A 38 -9.13 -19.01 26.27
N LEU A 39 -8.87 -17.76 25.89
CA LEU A 39 -7.77 -16.98 26.46
C LEU A 39 -8.00 -16.75 27.97
N PRO A 40 -7.12 -17.23 28.86
CA PRO A 40 -7.19 -16.87 30.26
C PRO A 40 -6.83 -15.39 30.42
N LEU A 41 -7.76 -14.62 30.97
CA LEU A 41 -7.55 -13.20 31.28
C LEU A 41 -7.01 -13.08 32.71
N PRO A 42 -5.80 -12.51 32.91
CA PRO A 42 -5.26 -12.26 34.23
C PRO A 42 -6.19 -11.37 35.07
N ILE A 43 -6.27 -11.63 36.38
CA ILE A 43 -7.02 -10.77 37.32
C ILE A 43 -6.35 -9.39 37.46
N ALA A 44 -5.02 -9.34 37.29
CA ALA A 44 -4.22 -8.12 37.37
C ALA A 44 -3.49 -7.88 36.05
N GLY A 45 -4.12 -7.11 35.15
CA GLY A 45 -3.49 -6.63 33.92
C GLY A 45 -3.96 -7.30 32.64
N LEU A 46 -3.34 -6.91 31.54
CA LEU A 46 -3.56 -7.51 30.22
C LEU A 46 -2.61 -8.69 30.01
N PRO A 47 -2.98 -9.69 29.18
CA PRO A 47 -2.10 -10.79 28.81
C PRO A 47 -0.77 -10.30 28.24
N HIS A 48 0.29 -11.08 28.44
CA HIS A 48 1.59 -10.77 27.86
C HIS A 48 1.73 -11.43 26.48
N VAL A 49 2.03 -10.61 25.46
CA VAL A 49 2.09 -11.06 24.06
C VAL A 49 3.43 -10.69 23.45
N LEU A 50 4.05 -11.67 22.79
CA LEU A 50 5.31 -11.51 22.07
C LEU A 50 5.10 -11.62 20.56
N VAL A 51 5.75 -10.73 19.81
CA VAL A 51 5.96 -10.85 18.36
C VAL A 51 7.45 -11.10 18.13
N GLY A 52 7.79 -12.32 17.72
CA GLY A 52 9.18 -12.79 17.77
C GLY A 52 9.68 -12.82 19.20
N GLU A 53 10.68 -11.99 19.49
CA GLU A 53 11.26 -11.79 20.83
C GLU A 53 10.87 -10.42 21.45
N LYS A 54 9.94 -9.69 20.83
CA LYS A 54 9.57 -8.32 21.23
C LYS A 54 8.22 -8.28 21.94
N ASP A 55 8.14 -7.52 23.03
CA ASP A 55 6.91 -7.30 23.77
C ASP A 55 5.93 -6.46 22.94
N ALA A 56 4.75 -7.02 22.68
CA ALA A 56 3.67 -6.35 21.98
C ALA A 56 2.68 -5.75 22.97
N ARG A 57 2.41 -4.45 22.83
CA ARG A 57 1.44 -3.77 23.69
C ARG A 57 0.03 -4.28 23.38
N VAL A 58 -0.60 -4.93 24.35
CA VAL A 58 -2.03 -5.26 24.29
C VAL A 58 -2.87 -3.99 24.49
N VAL A 59 -3.84 -3.77 23.61
CA VAL A 59 -4.75 -2.62 23.63
C VAL A 59 -6.22 -3.02 23.80
N ALA A 60 -6.53 -4.30 23.62
CA ALA A 60 -7.82 -4.89 23.97
C ALA A 60 -7.62 -6.37 24.28
N ALA A 61 -8.42 -6.92 25.19
CA ALA A 61 -8.40 -8.34 25.52
C ALA A 61 -9.82 -8.84 25.81
N SER A 62 -10.09 -10.07 25.41
CA SER A 62 -11.33 -10.79 25.66
C SER A 62 -11.03 -12.29 25.79
N PRO A 63 -11.97 -13.12 26.26
CA PRO A 63 -11.77 -14.57 26.26
C PRO A 63 -11.55 -15.20 24.88
N HIS A 64 -11.80 -14.45 23.79
CA HIS A 64 -11.64 -14.89 22.40
C HIS A 64 -10.34 -14.40 21.74
N GLY A 65 -9.53 -13.62 22.45
CA GLY A 65 -8.28 -13.09 21.91
C GLY A 65 -7.94 -11.69 22.40
N VAL A 66 -6.86 -11.17 21.84
CA VAL A 66 -6.30 -9.85 22.13
C VAL A 66 -6.16 -9.02 20.86
N THR A 67 -6.16 -7.70 21.01
CA THR A 67 -5.63 -6.79 19.99
C THR A 67 -4.31 -6.25 20.49
N ILE A 68 -3.27 -6.38 19.67
CA ILE A 68 -1.94 -5.87 19.96
C ILE A 68 -1.59 -4.70 19.04
N VAL A 69 -0.63 -3.89 19.47
CA VAL A 69 0.13 -3.00 18.61
C VAL A 69 1.43 -3.70 18.23
N VAL A 70 1.69 -3.84 16.92
CA VAL A 70 2.95 -4.41 16.42
C VAL A 70 4.13 -3.57 16.92
N PRO A 71 5.14 -4.17 17.58
CA PRO A 71 6.28 -3.41 18.12
C PRO A 71 6.99 -2.59 17.03
N ALA A 72 7.46 -1.40 17.40
CA ALA A 72 8.17 -0.51 16.47
C ALA A 72 9.51 -1.10 15.99
N ASP A 73 10.12 -1.94 16.81
CA ASP A 73 11.38 -2.65 16.59
C ASP A 73 11.17 -4.14 16.30
N ALA A 74 9.97 -4.53 15.85
CA ALA A 74 9.71 -5.89 15.39
C ALA A 74 10.57 -6.21 14.16
N GLU A 75 11.19 -7.39 14.16
CA GLU A 75 11.96 -7.86 13.01
C GLU A 75 11.05 -8.07 11.80
N PRO A 76 11.48 -7.68 10.59
CA PRO A 76 10.68 -7.87 9.39
C PRO A 76 10.55 -9.35 9.01
N GLY A 77 9.55 -9.66 8.19
CA GLY A 77 9.26 -11.00 7.72
C GLY A 77 8.36 -11.78 8.67
N ARG A 78 8.43 -13.12 8.58
CA ARG A 78 7.56 -14.03 9.31
C ARG A 78 7.97 -14.12 10.79
N GLN A 79 7.15 -13.58 11.67
CA GLN A 79 7.33 -13.58 13.11
C GLN A 79 6.37 -14.58 13.77
N THR A 80 6.86 -15.26 14.81
CA THR A 80 5.99 -16.09 15.66
C THR A 80 5.29 -15.20 16.67
N VAL A 81 3.98 -15.36 16.84
CA VAL A 81 3.20 -14.70 17.89
C VAL A 81 2.97 -15.67 19.04
N ARG A 82 3.25 -15.26 20.27
CA ARG A 82 3.06 -16.05 21.50
C ARG A 82 2.28 -15.26 22.53
N ILE A 83 1.50 -15.96 23.35
CA ILE A 83 0.83 -15.41 24.53
C ILE A 83 1.32 -16.21 25.74
N ASP A 84 1.96 -15.58 26.71
CA ASP A 84 2.62 -16.29 27.81
C ASP A 84 1.63 -17.05 28.69
N GLU A 85 0.41 -16.52 28.85
CA GLU A 85 -0.67 -17.18 29.56
C GLU A 85 -1.24 -18.41 28.81
N MET A 86 -0.80 -18.65 27.57
CA MET A 86 -1.12 -19.85 26.80
C MET A 86 0.15 -20.60 26.37
N PRO A 87 0.84 -21.30 27.29
CA PRO A 87 2.08 -22.01 26.98
C PRO A 87 1.93 -23.01 25.83
N GLY A 88 2.83 -22.92 24.86
CA GLY A 88 2.83 -23.77 23.66
C GLY A 88 1.88 -23.32 22.55
N ALA A 89 1.03 -22.31 22.80
CA ALA A 89 0.23 -21.70 21.74
C ALA A 89 1.08 -20.76 20.88
N SER A 90 0.88 -20.82 19.57
CA SER A 90 1.62 -19.97 18.63
C SER A 90 0.77 -19.60 17.44
N GLY A 91 0.94 -18.37 16.96
CA GLY A 91 0.43 -17.89 15.68
C GLY A 91 1.56 -17.31 14.85
N GLU A 92 1.19 -16.72 13.72
CA GLU A 92 2.14 -16.13 12.79
C GLU A 92 1.73 -14.71 12.42
N LEU A 93 2.69 -13.79 12.31
CA LEU A 93 2.48 -12.45 11.79
C LEU A 93 3.58 -12.12 10.78
N ILE A 94 3.24 -11.64 9.60
CA ILE A 94 4.21 -11.17 8.61
C ILE A 94 4.37 -9.66 8.78
N VAL A 95 5.55 -9.23 9.24
CA VAL A 95 5.86 -7.83 9.51
C VAL A 95 6.58 -7.19 8.32
N GLY A 96 6.06 -6.06 7.83
CA GLY A 96 6.68 -5.30 6.74
C GLY A 96 8.02 -4.67 7.15
N ALA A 97 8.97 -4.65 6.21
CA ALA A 97 10.28 -4.04 6.42
C ALA A 97 10.24 -2.55 6.11
N THR A 98 10.78 -1.72 7.01
CA THR A 98 11.02 -0.30 6.68
C THR A 98 12.03 -0.20 5.55
N LEU A 99 11.62 0.47 4.46
CA LEU A 99 12.45 0.70 3.29
C LEU A 99 13.09 2.09 3.34
N ALA A 100 12.33 3.11 3.71
CA ALA A 100 12.80 4.49 3.85
C ALA A 100 11.91 5.27 4.83
N THR A 101 12.51 6.23 5.54
CA THR A 101 11.86 7.22 6.43
C THR A 101 12.17 8.64 5.97
N ASP A 102 11.72 9.66 6.70
CA ASP A 102 11.98 11.08 6.41
C ASP A 102 11.48 11.47 5.01
N LEU A 103 10.23 11.13 4.76
CA LEU A 103 9.47 11.50 3.57
C LEU A 103 8.31 12.40 3.97
N HIS A 104 7.64 12.98 2.98
CA HIS A 104 6.41 13.75 3.21
C HIS A 104 5.44 13.50 2.05
N GLN A 105 5.02 12.25 1.91
CA GLN A 105 4.17 11.82 0.81
C GLN A 105 2.72 12.23 1.03
N VAL A 106 2.08 12.58 -0.09
CA VAL A 106 0.64 12.90 -0.17
C VAL A 106 -0.09 11.89 -1.05
N ASP A 107 0.64 11.16 -1.90
CA ASP A 107 0.11 10.18 -2.84
C ASP A 107 1.01 8.93 -2.89
N SER A 108 0.59 7.91 -3.63
CA SER A 108 1.34 6.68 -3.86
C SER A 108 2.69 6.94 -4.56
N PRO A 109 3.74 6.19 -4.20
CA PRO A 109 4.97 6.15 -4.98
C PRO A 109 4.76 5.33 -6.25
N VAL A 110 5.77 5.28 -7.13
CA VAL A 110 5.74 4.44 -8.34
C VAL A 110 7.00 3.61 -8.49
N PHE A 111 6.85 2.37 -8.94
CA PHE A 111 7.98 1.52 -9.31
C PHE A 111 8.32 1.70 -10.78
N ASP A 112 9.62 1.79 -11.09
CA ASP A 112 10.09 1.64 -12.47
C ASP A 112 10.22 0.17 -12.90
N ARG A 113 10.66 -0.03 -14.14
CA ARG A 113 10.79 -1.36 -14.76
C ARG A 113 11.91 -2.19 -14.11
N GLU A 114 12.86 -1.57 -13.44
CA GLU A 114 13.96 -2.17 -12.68
C GLU A 114 13.57 -2.43 -11.21
N GLY A 115 12.38 -1.99 -10.80
CA GLY A 115 11.85 -2.17 -9.45
C GLY A 115 12.46 -1.22 -8.41
N ARG A 116 12.98 -0.07 -8.84
CA ARG A 116 13.31 1.05 -7.95
C ARG A 116 12.06 1.87 -7.71
N LEU A 117 11.97 2.46 -6.52
CA LEU A 117 10.79 3.21 -6.10
C LEU A 117 11.04 4.70 -6.19
N TYR A 118 10.13 5.44 -6.80
CA TYR A 118 10.14 6.90 -6.85
C TYR A 118 9.08 7.44 -5.90
N ALA A 119 9.47 8.39 -5.07
CA ALA A 119 8.62 8.97 -4.03
C ALA A 119 8.71 10.49 -4.03
N THR A 120 7.61 11.15 -3.69
CA THR A 120 7.57 12.59 -3.50
C THR A 120 7.96 12.97 -2.08
N ARG A 121 8.44 14.20 -1.92
CA ARG A 121 8.42 14.92 -0.65
C ARG A 121 7.67 16.22 -0.88
N SER A 122 6.39 16.19 -0.54
CA SER A 122 5.51 17.33 -0.58
C SER A 122 5.69 18.18 0.69
N GLY A 123 5.61 19.49 0.58
CA GLY A 123 5.62 20.38 1.76
C GLY A 123 4.21 20.76 2.22
N SER A 124 4.10 21.72 3.15
CA SER A 124 2.84 22.43 3.40
C SER A 124 2.37 23.19 2.14
N ARG A 125 1.16 23.76 2.15
CA ARG A 125 0.46 24.23 0.93
C ARG A 125 1.25 25.20 0.04
N ASP A 126 2.24 25.92 0.57
CA ASP A 126 3.07 26.89 -0.17
C ASP A 126 4.58 26.61 -0.09
N ALA A 127 4.96 25.42 0.37
CA ALA A 127 6.36 25.04 0.52
C ALA A 127 6.95 24.52 -0.79
N LYS A 128 8.13 25.04 -1.14
CA LYS A 128 9.06 24.44 -2.12
C LYS A 128 10.14 23.68 -1.36
N PRO A 129 9.97 22.38 -1.08
CA PRO A 129 11.01 21.60 -0.41
C PRO A 129 12.27 21.58 -1.28
N GLN A 130 13.45 21.75 -0.67
CA GLN A 130 14.74 21.81 -1.40
C GLN A 130 15.06 20.56 -2.22
N VAL A 131 14.46 19.42 -1.87
CA VAL A 131 14.55 18.14 -2.58
C VAL A 131 13.13 17.60 -2.66
N PRO A 132 12.46 17.70 -3.82
CA PRO A 132 11.04 17.41 -3.93
C PRO A 132 10.78 15.94 -4.32
N LEU A 133 11.80 15.21 -4.80
CA LEU A 133 11.68 13.82 -5.27
C LEU A 133 12.85 12.96 -4.75
N PHE A 134 12.59 11.66 -4.59
CA PHE A 134 13.58 10.65 -4.21
C PHE A 134 13.44 9.40 -5.08
N ARG A 135 14.58 8.78 -5.41
CA ARG A 135 14.69 7.42 -5.92
C ARG A 135 15.19 6.52 -4.79
N ILE A 136 14.55 5.39 -4.57
CA ILE A 136 14.92 4.40 -3.58
C ILE A 136 15.31 3.12 -4.31
N GLY A 137 16.60 2.77 -4.22
CA GLY A 137 17.16 1.60 -4.87
C GLY A 137 16.77 0.28 -4.21
N LEU A 138 17.09 -0.84 -4.89
CA LEU A 138 16.94 -2.19 -4.33
C LEU A 138 17.83 -2.41 -3.08
N ASP A 139 18.95 -1.71 -3.05
CA ASP A 139 19.89 -1.60 -1.93
C ASP A 139 19.37 -0.74 -0.76
N ARG A 140 18.14 -0.21 -0.89
CA ARG A 140 17.49 0.71 0.06
C ARG A 140 18.17 2.06 0.19
N VAL A 141 19.06 2.41 -0.73
CA VAL A 141 19.67 3.74 -0.77
C VAL A 141 18.64 4.74 -1.29
N LYS A 142 18.35 5.76 -0.47
CA LYS A 142 17.47 6.88 -0.79
C LYS A 142 18.30 8.01 -1.43
N THR A 143 18.21 8.17 -2.75
CA THR A 143 18.90 9.18 -3.53
C THR A 143 17.97 10.35 -3.86
N PRO A 144 18.35 11.60 -3.57
CA PRO A 144 17.57 12.78 -3.95
C PRO A 144 17.60 13.00 -5.47
N ILE A 145 16.47 13.42 -6.05
CA ILE A 145 16.41 13.91 -7.43
C ILE A 145 16.18 15.42 -7.38
N ALA A 146 17.15 16.17 -7.86
CA ALA A 146 17.15 17.62 -7.81
C ALA A 146 16.38 18.22 -9.00
N VAL A 147 15.15 18.66 -8.72
CA VAL A 147 14.26 19.33 -9.69
C VAL A 147 13.62 20.56 -9.06
N ASP A 148 13.29 21.57 -9.86
CA ASP A 148 12.52 22.75 -9.41
C ASP A 148 11.02 22.54 -9.70
N ILE A 149 10.41 21.63 -8.95
CA ILE A 149 8.96 21.39 -8.96
C ILE A 149 8.40 21.80 -7.61
N GLY A 150 7.46 22.75 -7.61
CA GLY A 150 6.78 23.17 -6.40
C GLY A 150 5.81 22.11 -5.90
N ASN A 151 5.95 21.67 -4.65
CA ASN A 151 4.98 20.79 -3.98
C ASN A 151 4.53 19.58 -4.83
N PRO A 152 5.46 18.74 -5.31
CA PRO A 152 5.08 17.57 -6.12
C PRO A 152 4.18 16.67 -5.30
N THR A 153 3.16 16.10 -5.93
CA THR A 153 2.12 15.36 -5.21
C THR A 153 2.01 13.93 -5.69
N SER A 154 1.62 13.72 -6.96
CA SER A 154 1.45 12.40 -7.54
C SER A 154 2.54 12.09 -8.56
N LEU A 155 2.80 10.79 -8.73
CA LEU A 155 3.74 10.25 -9.70
C LEU A 155 3.05 9.24 -10.62
N ALA A 156 3.46 9.18 -11.87
CA ALA A 156 3.12 8.11 -12.81
C ALA A 156 4.30 7.87 -13.75
N ILE A 157 4.54 6.62 -14.16
CA ILE A 157 5.49 6.33 -15.24
C ILE A 157 4.70 6.18 -16.53
N GLY A 158 5.05 6.98 -17.53
CA GLY A 158 4.41 6.97 -18.83
C GLY A 158 4.77 5.73 -19.66
N PRO A 159 4.00 5.44 -20.72
CA PRO A 159 4.31 4.35 -21.65
C PRO A 159 5.69 4.51 -22.31
N ASP A 160 6.14 5.76 -22.44
CA ASP A 160 7.47 6.15 -22.94
C ASP A 160 8.62 5.94 -21.93
N GLY A 161 8.31 5.49 -20.71
CA GLY A 161 9.30 5.24 -19.66
C GLY A 161 9.79 6.49 -18.94
N TRP A 162 9.12 7.64 -19.08
CA TRP A 162 9.46 8.85 -18.33
C TRP A 162 8.63 8.96 -17.05
N LEU A 163 9.15 9.68 -16.06
CA LEU A 163 8.41 9.99 -14.84
C LEU A 163 7.59 11.27 -15.04
N TYR A 164 6.30 11.16 -14.75
CA TYR A 164 5.34 12.26 -14.73
C TYR A 164 5.03 12.64 -13.29
N VAL A 165 5.02 13.94 -13.01
CA VAL A 165 4.92 14.49 -11.65
C VAL A 165 3.89 15.61 -11.64
N SER A 166 2.84 15.47 -10.82
CA SER A 166 1.87 16.55 -10.62
C SER A 166 2.39 17.56 -9.60
N SER A 167 2.10 18.83 -9.83
CA SER A 167 2.34 19.91 -8.89
C SER A 167 1.01 20.51 -8.46
N ARG A 168 0.66 20.32 -7.19
CA ARG A 168 -0.54 20.93 -6.61
C ARG A 168 -0.36 22.42 -6.29
N PHE A 169 0.86 22.94 -6.46
CA PHE A 169 1.20 24.34 -6.20
C PHE A 169 0.81 25.23 -7.38
N ASP A 170 1.11 24.80 -8.61
CA ASP A 170 0.88 25.59 -9.83
C ASP A 170 -0.03 24.91 -10.86
N GLY A 171 -0.57 23.73 -10.55
CA GLY A 171 -1.54 23.05 -11.40
C GLY A 171 -0.94 22.49 -12.69
N ASN A 172 0.35 22.18 -12.67
CA ASN A 172 1.07 21.62 -13.81
C ASN A 172 1.36 20.13 -13.62
N VAL A 173 1.51 19.43 -14.74
CA VAL A 173 2.22 18.13 -14.79
C VAL A 173 3.56 18.34 -15.47
N TYR A 174 4.60 17.85 -14.83
CA TYR A 174 5.97 17.81 -15.34
C TYR A 174 6.32 16.42 -15.79
N ARG A 175 7.29 16.32 -16.70
CA ARG A 175 7.83 15.07 -17.22
C ARG A 175 9.36 15.16 -17.20
N LEU A 176 10.01 14.10 -16.72
CA LEU A 176 11.47 14.01 -16.65
C LEU A 176 11.97 12.59 -16.96
N PRO A 177 13.20 12.44 -17.50
CA PRO A 177 13.79 11.12 -17.70
C PRO A 177 14.03 10.43 -16.36
N LEU A 178 13.98 9.09 -16.37
CA LEU A 178 14.48 8.27 -15.28
C LEU A 178 16.02 8.29 -15.29
N ASP A 179 16.64 7.77 -14.23
CA ASP A 179 18.10 7.52 -14.13
C ASP A 179 19.06 8.71 -14.09
N ASP A 180 18.53 9.93 -14.06
CA ASP A 180 19.31 11.14 -13.80
C ASP A 180 18.92 11.73 -12.44
N ASP A 181 19.92 12.09 -11.65
CA ASP A 181 19.72 12.74 -10.34
C ASP A 181 19.51 14.26 -10.49
N THR A 182 19.83 14.82 -11.67
CA THR A 182 19.62 16.22 -12.07
C THR A 182 18.97 16.29 -13.46
N PRO A 183 17.78 15.71 -13.64
CA PRO A 183 17.17 15.56 -14.95
C PRO A 183 16.69 16.90 -15.52
N ASP A 184 16.71 17.01 -16.85
CA ASP A 184 15.98 18.08 -17.55
C ASP A 184 14.47 17.88 -17.36
N VAL A 185 13.81 18.90 -16.79
CA VAL A 185 12.38 18.87 -16.48
C VAL A 185 11.59 19.60 -17.56
N GLU A 186 10.66 18.90 -18.18
CA GLU A 186 9.71 19.46 -19.13
C GLU A 186 8.36 19.72 -18.47
N ARG A 187 7.75 20.88 -18.73
CA ARG A 187 6.34 21.10 -18.39
C ARG A 187 5.46 20.45 -19.46
N TYR A 188 4.78 19.38 -19.09
CA TYR A 188 4.01 18.54 -20.01
C TYR A 188 2.59 19.06 -20.23
N ALA A 189 1.90 19.46 -19.16
CA ALA A 189 0.55 20.01 -19.20
C ALA A 189 0.35 21.09 -18.13
N THR A 190 -0.59 22.00 -18.37
CA THR A 190 -0.86 23.19 -17.55
C THR A 190 -2.34 23.36 -17.30
N GLU A 191 -2.69 24.26 -16.36
CA GLU A 191 -4.08 24.67 -16.08
C GLU A 191 -4.98 23.55 -15.53
N LEU A 192 -4.40 22.64 -14.74
CA LEU A 192 -5.07 21.45 -14.19
C LEU A 192 -5.59 21.65 -12.75
N GLY A 193 -5.84 22.90 -12.34
CA GLY A 193 -6.34 23.23 -11.01
C GLY A 193 -5.38 22.81 -9.89
N VAL A 194 -5.87 22.07 -8.89
CA VAL A 194 -5.04 21.48 -7.83
C VAL A 194 -4.72 20.03 -8.19
N ALA A 195 -3.76 19.85 -9.09
CA ALA A 195 -3.42 18.57 -9.70
C ALA A 195 -2.87 17.52 -8.71
N THR A 196 -3.63 16.44 -8.51
CA THR A 196 -3.34 15.31 -7.62
C THR A 196 -3.82 14.00 -8.25
N GLY A 197 -3.14 12.89 -7.98
CA GLY A 197 -3.41 11.61 -8.64
C GLY A 197 -3.13 11.65 -10.15
N LEU A 198 -2.34 10.69 -10.61
CA LEU A 198 -1.97 10.52 -12.01
C LEU A 198 -2.13 9.05 -12.38
N ALA A 199 -2.75 8.79 -13.53
CA ALA A 199 -2.77 7.44 -14.10
C ALA A 199 -2.74 7.52 -15.62
N PHE A 200 -1.93 6.66 -16.25
CA PHE A 200 -1.98 6.46 -17.68
C PHE A 200 -3.00 5.39 -18.03
N SER A 201 -3.82 5.68 -19.03
CA SER A 201 -4.64 4.67 -19.71
C SER A 201 -3.75 3.73 -20.55
N PRO A 202 -4.22 2.53 -20.89
CA PRO A 202 -3.53 1.63 -21.82
C PRO A 202 -3.19 2.25 -23.18
N ASP A 203 -4.03 3.19 -23.66
CA ASP A 203 -3.82 3.90 -24.93
C ASP A 203 -2.79 5.04 -24.85
N GLY A 204 -2.27 5.33 -23.65
CA GLY A 204 -1.22 6.32 -23.43
C GLY A 204 -1.71 7.73 -23.08
N ASP A 205 -3.00 7.92 -22.86
CA ASP A 205 -3.54 9.18 -22.36
C ASP A 205 -3.33 9.28 -20.85
N LEU A 206 -2.94 10.46 -20.39
CA LEU A 206 -2.73 10.76 -18.97
C LEU A 206 -4.02 11.32 -18.35
N PHE A 207 -4.44 10.75 -17.23
CA PHE A 207 -5.55 11.22 -16.43
C PHE A 207 -5.03 11.91 -15.17
N VAL A 208 -5.62 13.05 -14.84
CA VAL A 208 -5.21 13.91 -13.72
C VAL A 208 -6.42 14.26 -12.89
N GLY A 209 -6.36 13.99 -11.58
CA GLY A 209 -7.38 14.46 -10.64
C GLY A 209 -7.13 15.91 -10.21
N ASP A 210 -8.18 16.70 -10.11
CA ASP A 210 -8.17 17.99 -9.44
C ASP A 210 -9.03 17.90 -8.19
N ARG A 211 -8.49 18.35 -7.05
CA ARG A 211 -9.20 18.36 -5.76
C ARG A 211 -10.54 19.09 -5.80
N SER A 212 -10.76 19.98 -6.77
CA SER A 212 -12.05 20.65 -6.97
C SER A 212 -13.17 19.73 -7.45
N GLY A 213 -12.85 18.50 -7.89
CA GLY A 213 -13.81 17.53 -8.42
C GLY A 213 -13.59 17.16 -9.88
N THR A 214 -12.69 17.82 -10.59
CA THR A 214 -12.50 17.59 -12.04
C THR A 214 -11.53 16.44 -12.29
N ILE A 215 -11.86 15.54 -13.21
CA ILE A 215 -10.90 14.62 -13.82
C ILE A 215 -10.56 15.17 -15.21
N PHE A 216 -9.28 15.48 -15.43
CA PHE A 216 -8.76 15.88 -16.73
C PHE A 216 -8.20 14.68 -17.48
N ARG A 217 -8.35 14.68 -18.81
CA ARG A 217 -7.64 13.80 -19.74
C ARG A 217 -6.68 14.63 -20.58
N VAL A 218 -5.42 14.23 -20.60
CA VAL A 218 -4.35 14.82 -21.39
C VAL A 218 -3.93 13.81 -22.45
N ARG A 219 -4.20 14.12 -23.71
CA ARG A 219 -3.84 13.27 -24.85
C ARG A 219 -2.34 13.33 -25.15
N PRO A 220 -1.77 12.41 -25.96
CA PRO A 220 -0.35 12.42 -26.29
C PRO A 220 0.09 13.66 -27.06
N ASP A 221 -0.84 14.30 -27.80
CA ASP A 221 -0.67 15.60 -28.45
C ASP A 221 -0.81 16.80 -27.49
N ARG A 222 -0.95 16.52 -26.19
CA ARG A 222 -1.07 17.46 -25.06
C ARG A 222 -2.37 18.28 -25.05
N GLN A 223 -3.37 17.88 -25.81
CA GLN A 223 -4.72 18.45 -25.66
C GLN A 223 -5.31 18.04 -24.31
N VAL A 224 -5.78 19.02 -23.55
CA VAL A 224 -6.42 18.84 -22.25
C VAL A 224 -7.93 18.97 -22.41
N GLU A 225 -8.68 17.99 -21.91
CA GLU A 225 -10.14 18.07 -21.82
C GLU A 225 -10.63 17.65 -20.42
N THR A 226 -11.79 18.16 -20.01
CA THR A 226 -12.52 17.60 -18.88
C THR A 226 -13.10 16.24 -19.28
N TYR A 227 -12.75 15.22 -18.52
CA TYR A 227 -13.20 13.84 -18.75
C TYR A 227 -14.45 13.52 -17.93
N ALA A 228 -14.44 13.86 -16.64
CA ALA A 228 -15.54 13.62 -15.71
C ALA A 228 -15.52 14.63 -14.55
N THR A 229 -16.61 14.66 -13.77
CA THR A 229 -16.71 15.42 -12.54
C THR A 229 -17.19 14.53 -11.41
N LEU A 230 -16.48 14.60 -10.28
CA LEU A 230 -16.76 13.93 -9.01
C LEU A 230 -16.92 14.99 -7.91
N PRO A 231 -17.39 14.62 -6.70
CA PRO A 231 -17.33 15.51 -5.55
C PRO A 231 -15.90 15.99 -5.25
N ALA A 232 -15.79 17.22 -4.74
CA ALA A 232 -14.50 17.77 -4.32
C ALA A 232 -13.90 16.99 -3.14
N SER A 233 -12.57 16.84 -3.14
CA SER A 233 -11.84 16.10 -2.09
C SER A 233 -11.20 17.03 -1.07
N VAL A 234 -11.32 16.65 0.20
CA VAL A 234 -10.58 17.33 1.28
C VAL A 234 -9.12 16.88 1.37
N ALA A 235 -8.75 15.83 0.64
CA ALA A 235 -7.38 15.36 0.45
C ALA A 235 -7.00 15.31 -1.05
N ALA A 236 -6.03 14.49 -1.42
CA ALA A 236 -5.69 14.23 -2.82
C ALA A 236 -6.73 13.32 -3.48
N PHE A 237 -6.81 13.36 -4.80
CA PHE A 237 -7.37 12.27 -5.59
C PHE A 237 -6.28 11.21 -5.77
N HIS A 238 -6.68 9.93 -5.81
CA HIS A 238 -5.82 8.81 -6.16
C HIS A 238 -6.47 8.06 -7.33
N LEU A 239 -5.68 7.73 -8.35
CA LEU A 239 -6.17 7.24 -9.64
C LEU A 239 -5.44 5.94 -9.99
N ALA A 240 -6.17 4.97 -10.54
CA ALA A 240 -5.59 3.75 -11.12
C ALA A 240 -6.46 3.23 -12.27
N PHE A 241 -5.83 2.74 -13.33
CA PHE A 241 -6.55 2.01 -14.37
C PHE A 241 -6.68 0.53 -13.99
N GLY A 242 -7.88 0.00 -14.15
CA GLY A 242 -8.16 -1.43 -13.99
C GLY A 242 -7.91 -2.24 -15.26
N PRO A 243 -7.91 -3.58 -15.17
CA PRO A 243 -7.79 -4.47 -16.31
C PRO A 243 -9.02 -4.42 -17.25
N ASP A 244 -10.11 -3.79 -16.81
CA ASP A 244 -11.33 -3.52 -17.58
C ASP A 244 -11.30 -2.18 -18.32
N GLU A 245 -10.11 -1.59 -18.47
CA GLU A 245 -9.84 -0.29 -19.12
C GLU A 245 -10.57 0.91 -18.48
N CYS A 246 -11.11 0.73 -17.27
CA CYS A 246 -11.80 1.79 -16.55
C CYS A 246 -10.87 2.50 -15.56
N LEU A 247 -11.16 3.79 -15.33
CA LEU A 247 -10.46 4.60 -14.35
C LEU A 247 -11.13 4.45 -12.98
N TYR A 248 -10.40 3.94 -12.01
CA TYR A 248 -10.81 3.90 -10.61
C TYR A 248 -10.28 5.14 -9.89
N VAL A 249 -11.11 5.73 -9.02
CA VAL A 249 -10.79 6.97 -8.32
C VAL A 249 -11.18 6.88 -6.85
N ALA A 250 -10.24 7.21 -5.97
CA ALA A 250 -10.51 7.53 -4.57
C ALA A 250 -10.33 9.03 -4.34
N ALA A 251 -11.35 9.66 -3.76
CA ALA A 251 -11.40 11.11 -3.53
C ALA A 251 -12.14 11.38 -2.21
N PRO A 252 -11.46 11.27 -1.06
CA PRO A 252 -12.13 11.31 0.23
C PRO A 252 -12.69 12.70 0.54
N THR A 253 -13.88 12.71 1.14
CA THR A 253 -14.64 13.92 1.45
C THR A 253 -14.71 14.14 2.97
N LEU A 254 -15.74 14.83 3.46
CA LEU A 254 -16.05 14.94 4.89
C LEU A 254 -17.12 13.93 5.32
N ALA A 255 -17.53 13.04 4.42
CA ALA A 255 -18.49 11.98 4.73
C ALA A 255 -17.89 10.98 5.73
N THR A 256 -18.77 10.30 6.47
CA THR A 256 -18.34 9.21 7.37
C THR A 256 -17.93 7.97 6.58
N HIS A 257 -18.56 7.76 5.42
CA HIS A 257 -18.12 6.79 4.45
C HIS A 257 -18.00 7.45 3.09
N ASP A 258 -16.89 7.21 2.42
CA ASP A 258 -16.50 7.73 1.13
C ASP A 258 -16.52 6.62 0.09
N ALA A 259 -16.73 7.04 -1.17
CA ALA A 259 -16.85 6.14 -2.29
C ALA A 259 -15.51 5.90 -3.01
N ILE A 260 -15.39 4.70 -3.58
CA ILE A 260 -14.55 4.44 -4.75
C ILE A 260 -15.42 4.57 -5.99
N TYR A 261 -14.98 5.41 -6.92
CA TYR A 261 -15.64 5.60 -8.21
C TYR A 261 -14.95 4.78 -9.28
N ARG A 262 -15.73 4.33 -10.27
CA ARG A 262 -15.25 3.75 -11.53
C ARG A 262 -15.80 4.58 -12.67
N ILE A 263 -14.93 4.95 -13.61
CA ILE A 263 -15.30 5.77 -14.76
C ILE A 263 -15.00 4.98 -16.04
N SER A 264 -16.04 4.67 -16.81
CA SER A 264 -15.91 3.90 -18.05
C SER A 264 -15.32 4.73 -19.20
N PRO A 265 -14.87 4.11 -20.32
CA PRO A 265 -14.49 4.82 -21.55
C PRO A 265 -15.60 5.72 -22.11
N GLU A 266 -16.87 5.35 -21.91
CA GLU A 266 -18.05 6.14 -22.25
C GLU A 266 -18.33 7.30 -21.26
N ARG A 267 -17.44 7.48 -20.27
CA ARG A 267 -17.52 8.52 -19.23
C ARG A 267 -18.69 8.34 -18.25
N LEU A 268 -19.20 7.12 -18.13
CA LEU A 268 -20.17 6.77 -17.09
C LEU A 268 -19.45 6.67 -15.75
N VAL A 269 -19.99 7.30 -14.72
CA VAL A 269 -19.45 7.29 -13.36
C VAL A 269 -20.31 6.39 -12.48
N ASP A 270 -19.72 5.30 -12.01
CA ASP A 270 -20.34 4.34 -11.09
C ASP A 270 -19.68 4.42 -9.70
N VAL A 271 -20.45 4.10 -8.66
CA VAL A 271 -19.91 3.88 -7.31
C VAL A 271 -19.69 2.39 -7.13
N VAL A 272 -18.43 1.99 -6.95
CA VAL A 272 -18.02 0.59 -6.77
C VAL A 272 -18.23 0.13 -5.33
N SER A 273 -17.95 1.01 -4.38
CA SER A 273 -18.12 0.76 -2.95
C SER A 273 -18.17 2.11 -2.25
N ASP A 274 -19.04 2.22 -1.24
CA ASP A 274 -19.20 3.37 -0.35
C ASP A 274 -18.91 2.99 1.11
N LYS A 275 -18.14 1.93 1.32
CA LYS A 275 -17.87 1.33 2.65
C LYS A 275 -16.55 1.77 3.27
N PHE A 276 -15.82 2.70 2.66
CA PHE A 276 -14.52 3.15 3.13
C PHE A 276 -14.64 4.40 3.99
N GLY A 277 -13.80 4.57 5.00
CA GLY A 277 -13.86 5.76 5.87
C GLY A 277 -13.19 6.97 5.26
N ARG A 278 -11.99 6.77 4.71
CA ARG A 278 -11.16 7.76 4.04
C ARG A 278 -10.24 7.05 3.04
N PRO A 279 -10.77 6.57 1.90
CA PRO A 279 -9.98 5.87 0.92
C PRO A 279 -8.93 6.82 0.34
N GLN A 280 -7.69 6.34 0.22
CA GLN A 280 -6.56 7.09 -0.32
C GLN A 280 -5.93 6.31 -1.48
N GLY A 281 -4.63 6.02 -1.42
CA GLY A 281 -3.91 5.30 -2.47
C GLY A 281 -4.63 4.04 -2.91
N ILE A 282 -4.81 3.92 -4.22
CA ILE A 282 -5.41 2.76 -4.86
C ILE A 282 -4.45 2.19 -5.90
N ALA A 283 -4.48 0.87 -6.11
CA ALA A 283 -3.71 0.22 -7.15
C ALA A 283 -4.31 -1.15 -7.49
N PHE A 284 -4.04 -1.59 -8.72
CA PHE A 284 -4.20 -2.99 -9.11
C PHE A 284 -2.86 -3.72 -8.97
N ASP A 285 -2.88 -4.98 -8.54
CA ASP A 285 -1.71 -5.84 -8.64
C ASP A 285 -1.54 -6.41 -10.06
N ALA A 286 -0.50 -7.24 -10.24
CA ALA A 286 -0.17 -7.83 -11.54
C ALA A 286 -1.23 -8.78 -12.11
N VAL A 287 -2.13 -9.30 -11.27
CA VAL A 287 -3.17 -10.26 -11.68
C VAL A 287 -4.56 -9.63 -11.66
N GLY A 288 -4.66 -8.31 -11.43
CA GLY A 288 -5.90 -7.56 -11.50
C GLY A 288 -6.71 -7.49 -10.21
N ASN A 289 -6.15 -7.86 -9.04
CA ASN A 289 -6.81 -7.59 -7.77
C ASN A 289 -6.74 -6.10 -7.45
N PHE A 290 -7.85 -5.52 -6.99
CA PHE A 290 -7.91 -4.11 -6.62
C PHE A 290 -7.65 -3.91 -5.13
N PHE A 291 -6.79 -2.94 -4.81
CA PHE A 291 -6.45 -2.59 -3.44
C PHE A 291 -6.67 -1.12 -3.15
N VAL A 292 -7.13 -0.86 -1.93
CA VAL A 292 -7.47 0.48 -1.42
C VAL A 292 -6.82 0.66 -0.06
N VAL A 293 -6.02 1.72 0.08
CA VAL A 293 -5.60 2.21 1.40
C VAL A 293 -6.78 2.91 2.05
N ASP A 294 -7.15 2.51 3.26
CA ASP A 294 -8.25 3.14 4.00
C ASP A 294 -8.00 3.20 5.51
N ALA A 295 -8.77 4.06 6.18
CA ALA A 295 -8.92 4.10 7.62
C ALA A 295 -10.40 4.29 8.00
N LEU A 296 -11.00 3.28 8.63
CA LEU A 296 -12.38 3.30 9.10
C LEU A 296 -12.50 2.66 10.49
N ALA A 297 -13.21 3.33 11.40
CA ALA A 297 -13.57 2.81 12.72
C ALA A 297 -12.39 2.24 13.55
N GLY A 298 -11.19 2.80 13.38
CA GLY A 298 -9.98 2.38 14.08
C GLY A 298 -9.22 1.22 13.42
N ALA A 299 -9.78 0.60 12.37
CA ALA A 299 -9.04 -0.21 11.42
C ALA A 299 -8.38 0.72 10.40
N SER A 300 -7.12 0.46 10.07
CA SER A 300 -6.42 1.16 9.00
C SER A 300 -5.43 0.22 8.36
N GLY A 301 -5.28 0.35 7.05
CA GLY A 301 -4.43 -0.55 6.30
C GLY A 301 -4.76 -0.62 4.82
N LEU A 302 -4.30 -1.70 4.21
CA LEU A 302 -4.60 -2.03 2.82
C LEU A 302 -5.77 -3.01 2.80
N PHE A 303 -6.81 -2.64 2.06
CA PHE A 303 -7.99 -3.44 1.82
C PHE A 303 -7.94 -4.02 0.41
N LYS A 304 -8.29 -5.29 0.26
CA LYS A 304 -8.58 -5.91 -1.02
C LYS A 304 -10.07 -5.77 -1.31
N LEU A 305 -10.41 -5.48 -2.56
CA LEU A 305 -11.79 -5.36 -3.01
C LEU A 305 -11.96 -6.12 -4.33
N ASP A 306 -12.94 -7.01 -4.40
CA ASP A 306 -13.28 -7.73 -5.63
C ASP A 306 -14.21 -6.87 -6.49
N VAL A 307 -13.65 -6.12 -7.43
CA VAL A 307 -14.45 -5.21 -8.29
C VAL A 307 -15.25 -5.93 -9.38
N THR A 308 -15.23 -7.26 -9.42
CA THR A 308 -16.01 -8.07 -10.38
C THR A 308 -17.40 -8.45 -9.86
N ILE A 309 -17.67 -8.21 -8.57
CA ILE A 309 -18.97 -8.46 -7.94
C ILE A 309 -19.74 -7.16 -7.69
N ASP A 310 -21.06 -7.23 -7.74
CA ASP A 310 -21.97 -6.06 -7.70
C ASP A 310 -21.91 -5.29 -6.36
N VAL A 311 -21.68 -6.00 -5.24
CA VAL A 311 -21.55 -5.40 -3.91
C VAL A 311 -20.33 -5.97 -3.21
N PRO A 312 -19.14 -5.41 -3.46
CA PRO A 312 -17.93 -5.95 -2.87
C PRO A 312 -17.83 -5.61 -1.38
N GLU A 313 -17.25 -6.55 -0.63
CA GLU A 313 -16.90 -6.35 0.77
C GLU A 313 -15.39 -6.09 0.88
N PRO A 314 -14.96 -4.95 1.45
CA PRO A 314 -13.55 -4.70 1.70
C PRO A 314 -12.97 -5.70 2.69
N GLU A 315 -11.91 -6.39 2.30
CA GLU A 315 -11.14 -7.30 3.17
C GLU A 315 -9.84 -6.60 3.61
N LEU A 316 -9.65 -6.38 4.91
CA LEU A 316 -8.38 -5.87 5.42
C LEU A 316 -7.29 -6.95 5.26
N VAL A 317 -6.36 -6.75 4.34
CA VAL A 317 -5.29 -7.73 4.04
C VAL A 317 -3.94 -7.37 4.67
N VAL A 318 -3.73 -6.09 4.98
CA VAL A 318 -2.56 -5.62 5.72
C VAL A 318 -2.97 -4.56 6.73
N ALA A 319 -2.67 -4.75 8.01
CA ALA A 319 -2.87 -3.72 9.03
C ALA A 319 -1.70 -2.73 9.06
N ALA A 320 -1.99 -1.44 9.14
CA ALA A 320 -0.96 -0.41 9.19
C ALA A 320 -1.45 0.85 9.90
N PRO A 321 -0.56 1.64 10.53
CA PRO A 321 -0.92 2.96 11.00
C PRO A 321 -0.92 3.96 9.83
N SER A 322 -2.01 4.70 9.67
CA SER A 322 -2.09 5.93 8.86
C SER A 322 -1.39 5.86 7.49
N LEU A 323 -1.78 4.88 6.67
CA LEU A 323 -1.33 4.81 5.28
C LEU A 323 -1.98 5.91 4.43
N ILE A 324 -1.28 6.27 3.36
CA ILE A 324 -1.67 7.23 2.33
C ILE A 324 -1.60 6.58 0.95
N GLY A 325 -0.61 5.72 0.70
CA GLY A 325 -0.28 5.23 -0.64
C GLY A 325 0.04 3.74 -0.68
N VAL A 326 -0.14 3.15 -1.85
CA VAL A 326 0.25 1.78 -2.18
C VAL A 326 0.80 1.73 -3.60
N ALA A 327 1.85 0.94 -3.83
CA ALA A 327 2.35 0.62 -5.15
C ALA A 327 2.77 -0.84 -5.25
N PHE A 328 2.52 -1.44 -6.41
CA PHE A 328 2.93 -2.81 -6.71
C PHE A 328 4.06 -2.79 -7.73
N GLU A 329 5.08 -3.61 -7.48
CA GLU A 329 6.20 -3.76 -8.40
C GLU A 329 5.73 -4.38 -9.74
N PRO A 330 6.11 -3.85 -10.90
CA PRO A 330 5.68 -4.41 -12.18
C PRO A 330 6.25 -5.81 -12.42
N VAL A 331 5.51 -6.66 -13.13
CA VAL A 331 5.93 -8.03 -13.49
C VAL A 331 7.29 -8.06 -14.19
N SER A 332 7.59 -7.04 -15.01
CA SER A 332 8.90 -6.89 -15.67
C SER A 332 10.06 -6.87 -14.66
N ALA A 333 9.92 -6.13 -13.55
CA ALA A 333 10.93 -6.05 -12.51
C ALA A 333 11.06 -7.38 -11.76
N VAL A 334 9.95 -8.07 -11.50
CA VAL A 334 9.96 -9.42 -10.92
C VAL A 334 10.77 -10.39 -11.80
N ARG A 335 10.51 -10.40 -13.12
CA ARG A 335 11.24 -11.24 -14.09
C ARG A 335 12.73 -10.92 -14.17
N LEU A 336 13.12 -9.64 -14.09
CA LEU A 336 14.54 -9.23 -14.03
C LEU A 336 15.25 -9.75 -12.76
N ARG A 337 14.56 -9.75 -11.61
CA ARG A 337 15.10 -10.32 -10.36
C ARG A 337 15.27 -11.84 -10.45
N GLN A 338 14.39 -12.56 -11.15
CA GLN A 338 14.54 -13.99 -11.41
C GLN A 338 15.76 -14.29 -12.29
N GLY A 339 15.92 -13.57 -13.41
CA GLY A 339 17.02 -13.77 -14.36
C GLY A 339 18.42 -13.52 -13.77
N SER A 340 18.51 -12.74 -12.71
CA SER A 340 19.77 -12.46 -11.98
C SER A 340 20.09 -13.47 -10.86
N GLY A 341 19.37 -14.59 -10.78
CA GLY A 341 19.62 -15.68 -9.81
C GLY A 341 18.88 -15.52 -8.48
N GLY A 342 17.93 -14.57 -8.37
CA GLY A 342 17.04 -14.44 -7.22
C GLY A 342 16.02 -15.57 -7.16
N ARG A 343 15.85 -16.19 -5.98
CA ARG A 343 14.85 -17.26 -5.72
C ARG A 343 13.47 -16.75 -5.29
N ASP A 344 13.30 -15.43 -5.15
CA ASP A 344 12.06 -14.85 -4.63
C ASP A 344 11.20 -14.32 -5.80
N GLU A 345 10.16 -15.09 -6.12
CA GLU A 345 9.20 -14.79 -7.18
C GLU A 345 8.11 -13.81 -6.74
N SER A 346 8.13 -13.36 -5.48
CA SER A 346 7.04 -12.54 -4.97
C SER A 346 7.13 -11.09 -5.47
N GLN A 347 5.99 -10.58 -5.93
CA GLN A 347 5.82 -9.16 -6.24
C GLN A 347 5.99 -8.35 -4.96
N ARG A 348 6.85 -7.33 -5.01
CA ARG A 348 7.04 -6.40 -3.89
C ARG A 348 5.88 -5.41 -3.85
N VAL A 349 5.43 -5.12 -2.64
CA VAL A 349 4.43 -4.08 -2.37
C VAL A 349 5.07 -3.00 -1.53
N ALA A 350 4.96 -1.76 -1.98
CA ALA A 350 5.30 -0.58 -1.20
C ALA A 350 4.03 -0.05 -0.53
N LEU A 351 4.03 0.03 0.79
CA LEU A 351 3.02 0.70 1.58
C LEU A 351 3.59 1.99 2.12
N VAL A 352 2.80 3.06 2.07
CA VAL A 352 3.31 4.40 2.32
C VAL A 352 2.43 5.12 3.31
N SER A 353 3.05 5.67 4.35
CA SER A 353 2.47 6.75 5.16
C SER A 353 3.05 8.10 4.72
N ASN A 354 2.75 9.18 5.43
CA ASN A 354 3.38 10.46 5.13
C ASN A 354 4.90 10.39 5.20
N ASP A 355 5.46 9.69 6.19
CA ASP A 355 6.90 9.71 6.47
C ASP A 355 7.65 8.44 6.05
N THR A 356 6.99 7.30 6.12
CA THR A 356 7.65 6.00 5.99
C THR A 356 7.12 5.22 4.80
N VAL A 357 8.03 4.59 4.06
CA VAL A 357 7.73 3.51 3.12
C VAL A 357 8.10 2.18 3.76
N TRP A 358 7.15 1.27 3.79
CA TRP A 358 7.38 -0.13 4.10
C TRP A 358 7.32 -0.97 2.84
N LYS A 359 8.11 -2.03 2.85
CA LYS A 359 8.11 -3.09 1.86
C LYS A 359 7.48 -4.34 2.46
N LEU A 360 6.54 -4.93 1.75
CA LEU A 360 6.04 -6.28 2.01
C LEU A 360 6.42 -7.20 0.86
N ASP A 361 6.86 -8.40 1.24
CA ASP A 361 7.13 -9.52 0.32
C ASP A 361 5.96 -10.52 0.40
N GLY A 362 5.69 -11.23 -0.70
CA GLY A 362 4.75 -12.35 -0.69
C GLY A 362 3.28 -11.99 -0.52
N MET A 363 2.81 -10.88 -1.09
CA MET A 363 1.35 -10.60 -1.16
C MET A 363 0.61 -11.46 -2.19
N LEU A 364 1.31 -12.01 -3.19
CA LEU A 364 0.76 -12.97 -4.15
C LEU A 364 0.93 -14.40 -3.64
N THR A 365 -0.17 -15.16 -3.61
CA THR A 365 -0.15 -16.63 -3.46
C THR A 365 -0.58 -17.37 -4.73
N ASP A 366 -1.03 -16.65 -5.76
CA ASP A 366 -1.39 -17.26 -7.04
C ASP A 366 -0.29 -16.97 -8.08
N SER A 367 0.13 -18.04 -8.76
CA SER A 367 1.30 -18.09 -9.64
C SER A 367 1.29 -17.00 -10.71
N LEU A 368 2.38 -16.22 -10.79
CA LEU A 368 2.72 -15.34 -11.92
C LEU A 368 2.94 -16.09 -13.25
N GLU A 369 2.76 -17.41 -13.27
CA GLU A 369 2.98 -18.27 -14.44
C GLU A 369 2.00 -17.98 -15.61
N ASN A 370 0.90 -17.27 -15.37
CA ASN A 370 -0.13 -16.97 -16.38
C ASN A 370 -0.31 -15.47 -16.73
N ALA A 371 0.52 -14.57 -16.18
CA ALA A 371 0.40 -13.11 -16.37
C ALA A 371 1.44 -12.53 -17.35
#